data_AF-A0ABD0RIU0-F1
#
_entry.id   AF-A0ABD0RIU0-F1
#
_cell.length_a   1.000
_cell.length_b   1.000
_cell.length_c   1.000
_cell.angle_alpha   90.00
_cell.angle_beta   90.00
_cell.angle_gamma   90.00
#
_symmetry.space_group_name_H-M   'P 1'
#
loop_
_entity.id
_entity.type
_entity.pdbx_description
1 polymer ?
#
loop_
_entity_poly.entity_id
_entity_poly.type
_entity_poly.pdbx_seq_one_letter_code
_entity_poly.pdbx_strand_id
1 'polypeptide(L)'
;AMYDRLFRWILARVNKALDKTKRQGASFLGILDIAGFEIFEDNSFEQLCINYTNEKLQQLFNHTMFILEQEEYKKEGIEWSFIDFGLDLQPCIELIERPNNPPGILALLDEECWFPKATDVSFVEKLTNTHSSHCKFSKPKNLKEKTFFTVQHYAGK
;
A
#
# COMPACT_ATOMS: atom_id res chain seq x y z
N ALA A 1 -0.17 -7.40 21.63
CA ALA A 1 0.90 -6.70 22.39
C ALA A 1 2.02 -7.64 22.88
N MET A 2 1.75 -8.68 23.68
CA MET A 2 2.82 -9.57 24.19
C MET A 2 3.58 -10.30 23.08
N TYR A 3 2.85 -10.89 22.13
CA TYR A 3 3.44 -11.61 21.01
C TYR A 3 4.32 -10.70 20.12
N ASP A 4 3.86 -9.48 19.79
CA ASP A 4 4.66 -8.49 19.05
C ASP A 4 5.97 -8.15 19.77
N ARG A 5 5.94 -7.94 21.09
CA ARG A 5 7.16 -7.69 21.88
C ARG A 5 8.11 -8.88 21.87
N LEU A 6 7.59 -10.11 21.95
CA LEU A 6 8.39 -11.32 21.85
C LEU A 6 9.04 -11.43 20.46
N PHE A 7 8.26 -11.22 19.39
CA PHE A 7 8.77 -11.26 18.02
C PHE A 7 9.89 -10.22 17.81
N ARG A 8 9.68 -8.97 18.23
CA ARG A 8 10.70 -7.91 18.18
C ARG A 8 11.95 -8.26 18.98
N TRP A 9 11.80 -8.91 20.14
CA TRP A 9 12.92 -9.38 20.94
C TRP A 9 13.72 -10.47 20.20
N ILE A 10 13.05 -11.45 19.60
CA ILE A 10 13.71 -12.49 18.79
C ILE A 10 14.47 -11.86 17.63
N LEU A 11 13.85 -10.93 16.90
CA LEU A 11 14.48 -10.20 15.80
C LEU A 11 15.76 -9.48 16.25
N ALA A 12 15.71 -8.76 17.38
CA ALA A 12 16.88 -8.08 17.94
C ALA A 12 17.99 -9.06 18.33
N ARG A 13 17.64 -10.24 18.84
CA ARG A 13 18.61 -11.30 19.18
C ARG A 13 19.28 -11.89 17.94
N VAL A 14 18.51 -12.15 16.89
CA VAL A 14 19.02 -12.63 15.59
C VAL A 14 19.97 -11.59 14.97
N ASN A 15 19.56 -10.33 14.91
CA ASN A 15 20.39 -9.24 14.38
C ASN A 15 21.73 -9.11 15.12
N LYS A 16 21.71 -9.16 16.46
CA LYS A 16 22.94 -9.12 17.26
C LYS A 16 23.88 -10.31 17.00
N ALA A 17 23.31 -11.47 16.64
CA ALA A 17 24.10 -12.67 16.34
C ALA A 17 24.69 -12.65 14.91
N LEU A 18 24.02 -11.99 13.96
CA LEU A 18 24.45 -11.90 12.56
C LEU A 18 25.37 -10.70 12.29
N ASP A 19 25.17 -9.57 12.96
CA ASP A 19 25.98 -8.35 12.79
C ASP A 19 27.25 -8.37 13.67
N LYS A 20 28.09 -9.40 13.49
CA LYS A 20 29.34 -9.57 14.27
C LYS A 20 30.50 -8.71 13.76
N THR A 21 30.43 -8.21 12.53
CA THR A 21 31.47 -7.39 11.91
C THR A 21 30.96 -5.99 11.65
N LYS A 22 31.24 -5.06 12.57
CA LYS A 22 30.89 -3.62 12.45
C LYS A 22 31.56 -2.88 11.27
N ARG A 23 32.33 -3.56 10.41
CA ARG A 23 32.79 -2.97 9.16
C ARG A 23 31.63 -3.05 8.18
N GLN A 24 30.91 -1.94 8.03
CA GLN A 24 30.00 -1.77 6.91
C GLN A 24 30.84 -1.92 5.63
N GLY A 25 30.70 -3.05 4.95
CA GLY A 25 31.29 -3.24 3.63
C GLY A 25 30.78 -2.15 2.69
N ALA A 26 31.54 -1.86 1.63
CA ALA A 26 31.15 -0.85 0.64
C ALA A 26 29.87 -1.21 -0.14
N SER A 27 29.34 -2.43 0.05
CA SER A 27 28.20 -2.95 -0.69
C SER A 27 27.38 -3.89 0.20
N PHE A 28 26.09 -4.02 -0.11
CA PHE A 28 25.19 -5.00 0.50
C PHE A 28 24.28 -5.60 -0.59
N LEU A 29 23.72 -6.77 -0.31
CA LEU A 29 22.69 -7.40 -1.14
C LEU A 29 21.39 -7.43 -0.34
N GLY A 30 20.39 -6.69 -0.81
CA GLY A 30 19.05 -6.66 -0.23
C GLY A 30 18.23 -7.83 -0.74
N ILE A 31 17.58 -8.57 0.16
CA ILE A 31 16.60 -9.60 -0.18
C ILE A 31 15.27 -9.12 0.41
N LEU A 32 14.25 -9.02 -0.43
CA LEU A 32 12.89 -8.65 -0.03
C LEU A 32 12.00 -9.88 -0.11
N ASP A 33 11.39 -10.24 1.01
CA ASP A 33 10.40 -11.31 1.13
C ASP A 33 9.20 -10.74 1.90
N ILE A 34 8.08 -10.56 1.21
CA ILE A 34 6.86 -9.94 1.75
C ILE A 34 5.69 -10.90 1.62
N ALA A 35 4.65 -10.72 2.44
CA ALA A 35 3.38 -11.40 2.24
C ALA A 35 2.81 -11.04 0.86
N GLY A 36 2.31 -12.06 0.14
CA GLY A 36 1.65 -11.87 -1.15
C GLY A 36 0.29 -11.19 -1.02
N PHE A 37 -0.30 -10.84 -2.16
CA PHE A 37 -1.66 -10.31 -2.21
C PHE A 37 -2.66 -11.35 -1.69
N GLU A 38 -3.54 -10.96 -0.77
CA GLU A 38 -4.50 -11.85 -0.11
C GLU A 38 -5.94 -11.38 -0.32
N ILE A 39 -6.84 -12.32 -0.63
CA ILE A 39 -8.29 -12.08 -0.67
C ILE A 39 -8.96 -13.22 0.10
N PHE A 40 -9.54 -12.88 1.26
CA PHE A 40 -10.32 -13.80 2.09
C PHE A 40 -11.81 -13.44 2.07
N GLU A 41 -12.63 -14.24 2.75
CA GLU A 41 -14.04 -13.91 2.99
C GLU A 41 -14.17 -12.64 3.84
N ASP A 42 -13.38 -12.54 4.91
CA ASP A 42 -13.29 -11.36 5.78
C ASP A 42 -11.89 -10.74 5.68
N ASN A 43 -11.80 -9.58 5.02
CA ASN A 43 -10.56 -8.81 4.90
C ASN A 43 -10.59 -7.65 5.89
N SER A 44 -9.67 -7.67 6.86
CA SER A 44 -9.54 -6.65 7.89
C SER A 44 -8.50 -5.58 7.49
N PHE A 45 -8.22 -4.66 8.40
CA PHE A 45 -7.18 -3.64 8.26
C PHE A 45 -5.81 -4.25 7.91
N GLU A 46 -5.48 -5.42 8.44
CA GLU A 46 -4.24 -6.13 8.15
C GLU A 46 -4.12 -6.49 6.66
N GLN A 47 -5.18 -7.02 6.05
CA GLN A 47 -5.20 -7.33 4.62
C GLN A 47 -5.09 -6.06 3.77
N LEU A 48 -5.73 -4.96 4.19
CA LEU A 48 -5.55 -3.67 3.53
C LEU A 48 -4.08 -3.24 3.53
N CYS A 49 -3.37 -3.36 4.66
CA CYS A 49 -1.94 -3.03 4.74
C CYS A 49 -1.05 -3.95 3.87
N ILE A 50 -1.35 -5.25 3.86
CA ILE A 50 -0.63 -6.24 3.03
C ILE A 50 -0.83 -5.93 1.54
N ASN A 51 -2.08 -5.77 1.11
CA ASN A 51 -2.44 -5.51 -0.29
C ASN A 51 -1.94 -4.13 -0.76
N TYR A 52 -1.97 -3.12 0.12
CA TYR A 52 -1.34 -1.83 -0.14
C TYR A 52 0.17 -1.93 -0.38
N THR A 53 0.87 -2.73 0.43
CA THR A 53 2.31 -2.97 0.26
C THR A 53 2.60 -3.64 -1.09
N ASN A 54 1.76 -4.60 -1.49
CA ASN A 54 1.85 -5.24 -2.80
C ASN A 54 1.58 -4.25 -3.95
N GLU A 55 0.59 -3.36 -3.81
CA GLU A 55 0.32 -2.29 -4.79
C GLU A 55 1.55 -1.39 -5.00
N LYS A 56 2.21 -0.98 -3.90
CA LYS A 56 3.44 -0.18 -3.93
C LYS A 56 4.60 -0.92 -4.60
N LEU A 57 4.79 -2.20 -4.28
CA LEU A 57 5.85 -3.00 -4.87
C LEU A 57 5.61 -3.20 -6.39
N GLN A 58 4.36 -3.44 -6.79
CA GLN A 58 3.99 -3.55 -8.20
C GLN A 58 4.19 -2.22 -8.94
N GLN A 59 3.86 -1.07 -8.33
CA GLN A 59 4.13 0.24 -8.92
C GLN A 59 5.64 0.48 -9.07
N LEU A 60 6.46 0.10 -8.08
CA LEU A 60 7.91 0.19 -8.16
C LEU A 60 8.45 -0.67 -9.32
N PHE A 61 7.94 -1.89 -9.47
CA PHE A 61 8.29 -2.76 -10.60
C PHE A 61 7.90 -2.11 -11.93
N ASN A 62 6.67 -1.62 -12.07
CA ASN A 62 6.20 -0.96 -13.29
C ASN A 62 7.06 0.27 -13.64
N HIS A 63 7.36 1.10 -12.65
CA HIS A 63 8.21 2.27 -12.84
C HIS A 63 9.63 1.88 -13.27
N THR A 64 10.23 0.90 -12.59
CA THR A 64 11.61 0.48 -12.87
C THR A 64 11.74 -0.19 -14.23
N MET A 65 10.83 -1.10 -14.56
CA MET A 65 10.92 -1.89 -15.79
C MET A 65 10.48 -1.14 -17.05
N PHE A 66 9.57 -0.17 -16.93
CA PHE A 66 8.97 0.48 -18.11
C PHE A 66 9.28 1.96 -18.21
N ILE A 67 9.30 2.71 -17.10
CA ILE A 67 9.51 4.16 -17.15
C ILE A 67 11.00 4.48 -17.21
N LEU A 68 11.80 3.94 -16.27
CA LEU A 68 13.24 4.20 -16.24
C LEU A 68 13.95 3.69 -17.51
N GLU A 69 13.53 2.55 -18.04
CA GLU A 69 14.08 1.99 -19.29
C GLU A 69 13.86 2.94 -20.48
N GLN A 70 12.64 3.46 -20.64
CA GLN A 70 12.33 4.40 -21.73
C GLN A 70 12.99 5.78 -21.53
N GLU A 71 13.18 6.22 -20.29
CA GLU A 71 13.96 7.41 -19.98
C GLU A 71 15.43 7.23 -20.36
N GLU A 72 16.00 6.03 -20.18
CA GLU A 72 17.37 5.72 -20.57
C GLU A 72 17.54 5.75 -22.09
N TYR A 73 16.59 5.20 -22.85
CA TYR A 73 16.62 5.31 -24.32
C TYR A 73 16.66 6.76 -24.81
N LYS A 74 15.89 7.64 -24.16
CA LYS A 74 15.92 9.08 -24.48
C LYS A 74 17.25 9.73 -24.11
N LYS A 75 17.84 9.37 -22.97
CA LYS A 75 19.15 9.91 -22.53
C LYS A 75 20.28 9.49 -23.47
N GLU A 76 20.25 8.26 -23.96
CA GLU A 76 21.22 7.72 -24.93
C GLU A 76 20.96 8.20 -26.38
N GLY A 77 19.90 8.98 -26.61
CA GLY A 77 19.56 9.50 -27.94
C GLY A 77 19.04 8.45 -28.91
N ILE A 78 18.53 7.32 -28.40
CA ILE A 78 17.92 6.25 -29.18
C ILE A 78 16.55 6.72 -29.67
N GLU A 79 16.30 6.61 -30.97
CA GLU A 79 14.98 6.90 -31.53
C GLU A 79 13.97 5.88 -31.01
N TRP A 80 13.14 6.32 -30.07
CA TRP A 80 12.16 5.47 -29.40
C TRP A 80 10.83 6.22 -29.24
N SER A 81 9.73 5.58 -29.63
CA SER A 81 8.38 6.07 -29.38
C SER A 81 7.93 5.65 -27.99
N PHE A 82 7.52 6.62 -27.17
CA PHE A 82 7.03 6.32 -25.82
C PHE A 82 5.80 5.42 -25.90
N ILE A 83 5.85 4.29 -25.18
CA ILE A 83 4.76 3.34 -25.06
C ILE A 83 4.14 3.54 -23.67
N ASP A 84 2.86 3.92 -23.66
CA ASP A 84 2.05 3.92 -22.45
C ASP A 84 1.46 2.51 -22.25
N PHE A 85 1.90 1.84 -21.17
CA PHE A 85 1.42 0.51 -20.83
C PHE A 85 0.10 0.52 -20.04
N GLY A 86 -0.40 1.69 -19.62
CA GLY A 86 -1.64 1.79 -18.83
C GLY A 86 -1.57 1.10 -17.46
N LEU A 87 -0.36 0.90 -16.93
CA LEU A 87 -0.08 0.16 -15.70
C LEU A 87 0.01 1.05 -14.46
N ASP A 88 -0.63 2.23 -14.50
CA ASP A 88 -0.53 3.20 -13.41
C ASP A 88 -1.41 2.81 -12.22
N LEU A 89 -0.75 2.41 -11.13
CA LEU A 89 -1.38 2.08 -9.86
C LEU A 89 -1.47 3.29 -8.93
N GLN A 90 -0.94 4.45 -9.35
CA GLN A 90 -0.93 5.67 -8.55
C GLN A 90 -2.33 6.05 -8.03
N PRO A 91 -3.43 5.93 -8.79
CA PRO A 91 -4.77 6.22 -8.24
C PRO A 91 -5.14 5.33 -7.05
N CYS A 92 -4.76 4.05 -7.06
CA CYS A 92 -5.05 3.12 -5.95
C CYS A 92 -4.18 3.47 -4.72
N ILE A 93 -2.90 3.73 -4.97
CA ILE A 93 -1.94 4.14 -3.94
C ILE A 93 -2.37 5.44 -3.25
N GLU A 94 -2.73 6.46 -4.04
CA GLU A 94 -3.17 7.75 -3.51
C GLU A 94 -4.48 7.67 -2.74
N LEU A 95 -5.43 6.82 -3.17
CA LEU A 95 -6.65 6.56 -2.40
C LEU A 95 -6.33 6.08 -0.98
N ILE A 96 -5.25 5.32 -0.80
CA ILE A 96 -4.88 4.75 0.50
C ILE A 96 -4.03 5.72 1.33
N GLU A 97 -2.97 6.27 0.74
CA GLU A 97 -1.91 6.95 1.51
C GLU A 97 -1.95 8.49 1.47
N ARG A 98 -2.68 9.09 0.51
CA ARG A 98 -2.57 10.54 0.27
C ARG A 98 -2.91 11.27 1.58
N PRO A 99 -2.02 12.13 2.10
CA PRO A 99 -2.26 12.73 3.42
C PRO A 99 -3.40 13.75 3.35
N ASN A 100 -3.46 14.56 2.28
CA ASN A 100 -4.36 15.70 2.17
C ASN A 100 -4.86 15.84 0.70
N ASN A 101 -6.00 16.52 0.51
CA ASN A 101 -6.51 17.00 -0.79
C ASN A 101 -6.79 15.93 -1.89
N PRO A 102 -7.85 15.12 -1.76
CA PRO A 102 -8.52 14.75 -0.51
C PRO A 102 -7.65 13.76 0.31
N PRO A 103 -7.83 13.67 1.64
CA PRO A 103 -7.14 12.67 2.45
C PRO A 103 -7.56 11.25 2.05
N GLY A 104 -6.60 10.33 2.01
CA GLY A 104 -6.78 8.92 1.71
C GLY A 104 -7.33 8.12 2.89
N ILE A 105 -7.49 6.82 2.71
CA ILE A 105 -8.08 5.90 3.70
C ILE A 105 -7.34 5.98 5.04
N LEU A 106 -5.99 5.93 5.02
CA LEU A 106 -5.19 5.93 6.25
C LEU A 106 -5.29 7.27 7.00
N ALA A 107 -5.23 8.39 6.28
CA ALA A 107 -5.37 9.72 6.87
C ALA A 107 -6.77 9.94 7.46
N LEU A 108 -7.81 9.49 6.76
CA LEU A 108 -9.19 9.55 7.28
C LEU A 108 -9.39 8.67 8.52
N LEU A 109 -8.76 7.50 8.56
CA LEU A 109 -8.80 6.59 9.71
C LEU A 109 -8.10 7.22 10.91
N ASP A 110 -6.91 7.79 10.70
CA ASP A 110 -6.15 8.51 11.73
C ASP A 110 -6.99 9.64 12.33
N GLU A 111 -7.65 10.47 11.50
CA GLU A 111 -8.53 11.53 12.00
C GLU A 111 -9.72 10.99 12.81
N GLU A 112 -10.36 9.93 12.32
CA GLU A 112 -11.57 9.38 12.92
C GLU A 112 -11.29 8.69 14.26
N CYS A 113 -10.14 8.03 14.41
CA CYS A 113 -9.69 7.42 15.66
C CYS A 113 -9.49 8.42 16.81
N TRP A 114 -9.26 9.70 16.50
CA TRP A 114 -9.12 10.76 17.51
C TRP A 114 -10.45 11.39 17.93
N PHE A 115 -11.55 11.08 17.25
CA PHE A 115 -12.84 11.69 17.51
C PHE A 115 -13.59 10.96 18.65
N PRO A 116 -13.97 11.64 19.76
CA PRO A 116 -14.47 10.97 20.98
C PRO A 116 -15.77 10.15 20.84
N LYS A 117 -16.48 10.25 19.71
CA LYS A 117 -17.74 9.54 19.43
C LYS A 117 -17.73 8.86 18.07
N ALA A 118 -16.56 8.72 17.45
CA ALA A 118 -16.43 7.98 16.21
C ALA A 118 -16.76 6.50 16.42
N THR A 119 -17.23 5.88 15.34
CA THR A 119 -17.53 4.45 15.23
C THR A 119 -17.06 3.97 13.87
N ASP A 120 -16.92 2.66 13.67
CA ASP A 120 -16.57 2.11 12.36
C ASP A 120 -17.58 2.52 11.27
N VAL A 121 -18.85 2.71 11.66
CA VAL A 121 -19.90 3.21 10.75
C VAL A 121 -19.64 4.66 10.36
N SER A 122 -19.31 5.55 11.32
CA SER A 122 -19.02 6.96 10.99
C SER A 122 -17.76 7.10 10.15
N PHE A 123 -16.74 6.25 10.39
CA PHE A 123 -15.57 6.13 9.54
C PHE A 123 -15.94 5.81 8.09
N VAL A 124 -16.73 4.75 7.87
CA VAL A 124 -17.13 4.32 6.52
C VAL A 124 -18.05 5.33 5.85
N GLU A 125 -18.92 6.01 6.58
CA GLU A 125 -19.72 7.12 6.06
C GLU A 125 -18.85 8.28 5.59
N LYS A 126 -17.86 8.71 6.41
CA LYS A 126 -16.90 9.76 6.05
C LYS A 126 -16.10 9.36 4.81
N LEU A 127 -15.54 8.14 4.80
CA LEU A 127 -14.79 7.59 3.68
C LEU A 127 -15.63 7.56 2.39
N THR A 128 -16.86 7.09 2.49
CA THR A 128 -17.80 7.01 1.37
C THR A 128 -18.15 8.38 0.82
N ASN A 129 -18.33 9.39 1.67
CA ASN A 129 -18.61 10.76 1.25
C ASN A 129 -17.40 11.40 0.55
N THR A 130 -16.19 11.17 1.07
CA THR A 130 -14.95 11.71 0.48
C THR A 130 -14.60 11.09 -0.87
N HIS A 131 -14.75 9.77 -1.02
CA HIS A 131 -14.24 9.02 -2.18
C HIS A 131 -15.32 8.41 -3.09
N SER A 132 -16.58 8.83 -2.96
CA SER A 132 -17.72 8.29 -3.73
C SER A 132 -17.51 8.23 -5.26
N SER A 133 -16.75 9.16 -5.83
CA SER A 133 -16.48 9.26 -7.26
C SER A 133 -15.08 8.76 -7.66
N HIS A 134 -14.29 8.23 -6.71
CA HIS A 134 -12.94 7.76 -6.97
C HIS A 134 -12.96 6.43 -7.75
N CYS A 135 -12.20 6.34 -8.85
CA CYS A 135 -12.25 5.19 -9.76
C CYS A 135 -11.85 3.85 -9.13
N LYS A 136 -11.03 3.89 -8.06
CA LYS A 136 -10.59 2.72 -7.29
C LYS A 136 -11.39 2.47 -6.02
N PHE A 137 -12.41 3.27 -5.72
CA PHE A 137 -13.26 3.09 -4.55
C PHE A 137 -14.65 2.60 -4.97
N SER A 138 -15.30 1.77 -4.16
CA SER A 138 -16.68 1.37 -4.41
C SER A 138 -17.43 1.15 -3.08
N LYS A 139 -18.69 1.60 -3.06
CA LYS A 139 -19.59 1.41 -1.91
C LYS A 139 -20.02 -0.07 -1.82
N PRO A 140 -20.36 -0.57 -0.62
CA PRO A 140 -20.89 -1.91 -0.46
C PRO A 140 -22.19 -2.06 -1.27
N LYS A 141 -22.36 -3.21 -1.93
CA LYS A 141 -23.55 -3.50 -2.73
C LYS A 141 -24.79 -3.72 -1.85
N ASN A 142 -24.58 -4.20 -0.63
CA ASN A 142 -25.62 -4.51 0.34
C ASN A 142 -25.73 -3.41 1.39
N LEU A 143 -26.88 -2.75 1.46
CA LEU A 143 -27.12 -1.63 2.39
C LEU A 143 -27.06 -2.03 3.88
N LYS A 144 -27.03 -3.32 4.19
CA LYS A 144 -26.84 -3.83 5.56
C LYS A 144 -25.37 -3.83 5.99
N GLU A 145 -24.42 -3.79 5.04
CA GLU A 145 -22.98 -3.82 5.27
C GLU A 145 -22.44 -2.40 5.54
N LYS A 146 -22.85 -1.81 6.67
CA LYS A 146 -22.54 -0.41 6.99
C LYS A 146 -21.09 -0.11 7.33
N THR A 147 -20.29 -1.14 7.57
CA THR A 147 -18.87 -1.04 7.95
C THR A 147 -17.93 -1.56 6.86
N PHE A 148 -18.43 -1.85 5.67
CA PHE A 148 -17.66 -2.40 4.57
C PHE A 148 -17.48 -1.37 3.45
N PHE A 149 -16.38 -1.50 2.71
CA PHE A 149 -16.11 -0.77 1.48
C PHE A 149 -15.22 -1.63 0.58
N THR A 150 -15.05 -1.24 -0.68
CA THR A 150 -14.22 -1.98 -1.65
C THR A 150 -13.16 -1.07 -2.25
N VAL A 151 -11.93 -1.56 -2.33
CA VAL A 151 -10.81 -0.95 -3.04
C VAL A 151 -10.44 -1.81 -4.24
N GLN A 152 -10.34 -1.20 -5.41
CA GLN A 152 -9.97 -1.91 -6.65
C GLN A 152 -8.46 -1.93 -6.80
N HIS A 153 -7.83 -3.01 -6.36
CA HIS A 153 -6.39 -3.23 -6.47
C HIS A 153 -5.98 -3.73 -7.87
N TYR A 154 -4.68 -3.71 -8.17
CA TYR A 154 -4.16 -4.27 -9.42
C TYR A 154 -4.49 -5.76 -9.61
N ALA A 155 -4.55 -6.52 -8.51
CA ALA A 155 -4.75 -7.97 -8.51
C ALA A 155 -6.22 -8.40 -8.36
N GLY A 156 -7.15 -7.48 -8.11
CA GLY A 156 -8.55 -7.81 -7.88
C GLY A 156 -9.36 -6.73 -7.16
N LYS A 157 -10.67 -6.97 -7.06
CA LYS A 157 -11.58 -6.19 -6.21
C LYS A 157 -11.73 -6.85 -4.84
#